data_AF-A0A060X865-F1
#
_entry.id   AF-A0A060X865-F1
#
_cell.length_a   1.000
_cell.length_b   1.000
_cell.length_c   1.000
_cell.angle_alpha   90.00
_cell.angle_beta   90.00
_cell.angle_gamma   90.00
#
_symmetry.space_group_name_H-M   'P 1'
#
loop_
_entity.id
_entity.type
_entity.pdbx_description
1 polymer ?
#
loop_
_entity_poly.entity_id
_entity_poly.type
_entity_poly.pdbx_seq_one_letter_code
_entity_poly.pdbx_strand_id
1 'polypeptide(L)'
;MRAYLVLLLLLPLCTDAGGGVDESGHGPFSLAFNLWAKADYNIECYGEDFLMLRNQLLQCSSKTQQACYIRSSGEKGCARLEFCSRLGWTCCYQDRCNA
;
A
#
# COMPACT_ATOMS: atom_id res chain seq x y z
N MET A 1 29.91 39.89 15.67
CA MET A 1 28.70 39.11 15.32
C MET A 1 28.56 39.10 13.80
N ARG A 2 28.12 37.98 13.21
CA ARG A 2 28.13 37.64 11.76
C ARG A 2 29.37 36.90 11.24
N ALA A 3 29.83 35.89 11.99
CA ALA A 3 30.75 34.86 11.47
C ALA A 3 30.07 33.48 11.31
N TYR A 4 28.73 33.41 11.40
CA TYR A 4 27.98 32.15 11.42
C TYR A 4 27.30 31.76 10.09
N LEU A 5 27.43 32.57 9.03
CA LEU A 5 26.63 32.36 7.81
C LEU A 5 27.36 31.64 6.66
N VAL A 6 28.58 31.14 6.85
CA VAL A 6 29.38 30.52 5.76
C VAL A 6 29.75 29.06 6.06
N LEU A 7 29.39 28.52 7.22
CA LEU A 7 29.79 27.16 7.64
C LEU A 7 28.71 26.08 7.43
N LEU A 8 27.84 26.23 6.41
CA LEU A 8 26.83 25.20 6.06
C LEU A 8 26.81 24.84 4.56
N LEU A 9 27.71 25.40 3.75
CA LEU A 9 27.74 25.18 2.29
C LEU A 9 28.81 24.17 1.82
N LEU A 10 29.53 23.51 2.74
CA LEU A 10 30.69 22.68 2.36
C LEU A 10 30.79 21.35 3.13
N LEU A 11 29.72 20.54 3.20
CA LEU A 11 29.93 19.10 3.38
C LEU A 11 29.01 18.28 2.46
N PRO A 12 29.60 17.52 1.51
CA PRO A 12 28.90 16.56 0.66
C PRO A 12 28.71 15.27 1.45
N LEU A 13 27.51 14.71 1.46
CA LEU A 13 27.30 13.33 1.89
C LEU A 13 26.93 12.49 0.69
N CYS A 14 27.94 11.74 0.24
CA CYS A 14 27.85 10.62 -0.67
C CYS A 14 26.71 9.68 -0.26
N THR A 15 25.93 9.18 -1.22
CA THR A 15 25.33 7.84 -1.11
C THR A 15 25.30 7.22 -2.49
N ASP A 16 25.82 6.00 -2.51
CA ASP A 16 26.15 5.10 -3.61
C ASP A 16 25.23 5.14 -4.85
N ALA A 17 25.88 5.19 -6.01
CA ALA A 17 25.31 4.84 -7.29
C ALA A 17 25.14 3.31 -7.38
N GLY A 18 24.03 2.80 -6.86
CA GLY A 18 23.53 1.45 -7.13
C GLY A 18 22.23 1.54 -7.92
N GLY A 19 22.33 1.61 -9.25
CA GLY A 19 21.18 1.69 -10.15
C GLY A 19 20.39 0.38 -10.19
N GLY A 20 19.21 0.37 -9.59
CA GLY A 20 18.13 -0.57 -9.87
C GLY A 20 16.94 0.20 -10.42
N VAL A 21 16.60 -0.02 -11.68
CA VAL A 21 15.50 0.62 -12.39
C VAL A 21 14.15 0.15 -11.85
N ASP A 22 13.36 1.03 -11.27
CA ASP A 22 11.91 0.86 -11.15
C ASP A 22 11.19 1.68 -12.25
N GLU A 23 10.24 1.03 -12.90
CA GLU A 23 9.61 1.33 -14.21
C GLU A 23 8.78 2.63 -14.27
N SER A 24 9.00 3.55 -13.33
CA SER A 24 8.26 4.79 -13.20
C SER A 24 9.25 5.95 -13.11
N GLY A 25 9.69 6.44 -14.27
CA GLY A 25 10.70 7.49 -14.41
C GLY A 25 10.39 8.76 -13.62
N HIS A 26 11.10 8.96 -12.51
CA HIS A 26 10.99 10.17 -11.70
C HIS A 26 12.36 10.87 -11.61
N GLY A 27 12.48 12.01 -12.30
CA GLY A 27 13.57 12.97 -12.15
C GLY A 27 13.37 13.90 -10.93
N PRO A 28 14.34 14.76 -10.62
CA PRO A 28 14.47 15.46 -9.33
C PRO A 28 13.49 16.65 -9.13
N PHE A 29 12.40 16.74 -9.90
CA PHE A 29 11.39 17.80 -9.78
C PHE A 29 10.18 17.43 -8.89
N SER A 30 10.27 16.41 -8.04
CA SER A 30 9.12 15.89 -7.26
C SER A 30 9.07 16.32 -5.78
N LEU A 31 9.49 17.53 -5.44
CA LEU A 31 9.30 18.07 -4.07
C LEU A 31 7.89 18.65 -3.81
N ALA A 32 6.94 18.50 -4.74
CA ALA A 32 5.56 19.01 -4.58
C ALA A 32 4.46 18.05 -5.09
N PHE A 33 4.69 16.73 -5.11
CA PHE A 33 3.72 15.76 -5.65
C PHE A 33 3.44 14.55 -4.76
N ASN A 34 3.50 14.70 -3.44
CA ASN A 34 2.93 13.72 -2.51
C ASN A 34 2.05 14.42 -1.45
N LEU A 35 1.06 15.17 -1.92
CA LEU A 35 -0.15 15.43 -1.15
C LEU A 35 -0.93 14.11 -1.06
N TRP A 36 -0.65 13.37 0.01
CA TRP A 36 -1.33 12.18 0.52
C TRP A 36 -2.52 11.68 -0.31
N ALA A 37 -2.32 10.59 -1.05
CA ALA A 37 -3.42 9.74 -1.48
C ALA A 37 -4.07 9.08 -0.23
N LYS A 38 -4.92 9.81 0.48
CA LYS A 38 -5.63 9.36 1.69
C LYS A 38 -6.60 8.24 1.32
N ALA A 39 -6.59 7.09 1.99
CA ALA A 39 -7.63 6.08 1.77
C ALA A 39 -9.00 6.59 2.28
N ASP A 40 -10.06 6.32 1.53
CA ASP A 40 -11.43 6.69 1.92
C ASP A 40 -12.15 5.53 2.63
N TYR A 41 -11.67 4.30 2.41
CA TYR A 41 -12.19 3.08 3.01
C TYR A 41 -11.04 2.23 3.56
N ASN A 42 -11.27 1.65 4.73
CA ASN A 42 -10.40 0.66 5.35
C ASN A 42 -11.25 -0.52 5.81
N ILE A 43 -10.77 -1.73 5.60
CA ILE A 43 -11.36 -2.96 6.13
C ILE A 43 -10.24 -3.94 6.48
N GLU A 44 -10.39 -4.65 7.58
CA GLU A 44 -9.48 -5.71 7.99
C GLU A 44 -10.01 -7.07 7.52
N CYS A 45 -9.19 -7.87 6.85
CA CYS A 45 -9.61 -9.20 6.38
C CYS A 45 -8.50 -10.23 6.58
N TYR A 46 -8.84 -11.50 6.67
CA TYR A 46 -7.85 -12.58 6.55
C TYR A 46 -7.51 -12.85 5.10
N GLY A 47 -6.25 -13.16 4.81
CA GLY A 47 -5.81 -13.50 3.46
C GLY A 47 -4.40 -14.04 3.38
N GLU A 48 -3.83 -13.98 2.18
CA GLU A 48 -2.44 -14.31 1.91
C GLU A 48 -1.60 -13.01 1.88
N ASP A 49 -0.51 -12.96 2.62
CA ASP A 49 0.39 -11.80 2.65
C ASP A 49 1.48 -11.87 1.55
N PHE A 50 2.40 -10.89 1.53
CA PHE A 50 3.49 -10.84 0.55
C PHE A 50 4.55 -11.95 0.72
N LEU A 51 4.53 -12.67 1.85
CA LEU A 51 5.37 -13.84 2.11
C LEU A 51 4.64 -15.16 1.78
N MET A 52 3.48 -15.08 1.12
CA MET A 52 2.63 -16.22 0.78
C MET A 52 2.12 -16.97 2.02
N LEU A 53 2.09 -16.32 3.19
CA LEU A 53 1.51 -16.91 4.39
C LEU A 53 0.01 -16.71 4.37
N ARG A 54 -0.73 -17.79 4.58
CA ARG A 54 -2.20 -17.78 4.61
C ARG A 54 -2.74 -17.38 5.98
N ASN A 55 -4.00 -16.92 6.00
CA ASN A 55 -4.73 -16.46 7.18
C ASN A 55 -4.02 -15.32 7.93
N GLN A 56 -3.28 -14.48 7.22
CA GLN A 56 -2.70 -13.27 7.78
C GLN A 56 -3.74 -12.16 7.84
N LEU A 57 -3.63 -11.29 8.85
CA LEU A 57 -4.46 -10.10 8.96
C LEU A 57 -3.98 -9.07 7.94
N LEU A 58 -4.84 -8.76 6.97
CA LEU A 58 -4.61 -7.77 5.94
C LEU A 58 -5.29 -6.45 6.32
N GLN A 59 -4.57 -5.34 6.13
CA GLN A 59 -5.07 -3.97 6.29
C GLN A 59 -5.38 -3.40 4.91
N CYS A 60 -6.63 -3.51 4.47
CA CYS A 60 -7.01 -3.14 3.11
C CYS A 60 -7.49 -1.70 3.06
N SER A 61 -6.60 -0.83 2.54
CA SER A 61 -6.85 0.60 2.36
C SER A 61 -7.10 0.93 0.89
N SER A 62 -8.23 1.58 0.60
CA SER A 62 -8.63 1.87 -0.77
C SER A 62 -9.42 3.18 -0.89
N LYS A 63 -9.46 3.72 -2.11
CA LYS A 63 -10.35 4.82 -2.50
C LYS A 63 -11.79 4.37 -2.76
N THR A 64 -11.99 3.09 -3.03
CA THR A 64 -13.29 2.48 -3.27
C THR A 64 -13.59 1.47 -2.18
N GLN A 65 -14.88 1.32 -1.83
CA GLN A 65 -15.30 0.32 -0.86
C GLN A 65 -14.90 -1.09 -1.29
N GLN A 66 -14.41 -1.87 -0.32
CA GLN A 66 -14.00 -3.25 -0.47
C GLN A 66 -14.75 -4.13 0.54
N ALA A 67 -14.74 -5.43 0.31
CA ALA A 67 -15.29 -6.46 1.19
C ALA A 67 -14.25 -7.56 1.41
N CYS A 68 -14.35 -8.27 2.53
CA CYS A 68 -13.61 -9.50 2.72
C CYS A 68 -14.24 -10.59 1.86
N TYR A 69 -13.42 -11.46 1.27
CA TYR A 69 -13.90 -12.59 0.49
C TYR A 69 -13.30 -13.92 0.94
N ILE A 70 -14.00 -15.00 0.60
CA ILE A 70 -13.54 -16.38 0.56
C ILE A 70 -13.94 -16.95 -0.80
N ARG A 71 -12.98 -17.46 -1.58
CA ARG A 71 -13.25 -18.18 -2.82
C ARG A 71 -13.54 -19.65 -2.54
N SER A 72 -14.19 -20.34 -3.46
CA SER A 72 -14.42 -21.78 -3.40
C SER A 72 -13.13 -22.62 -3.27
N SER A 73 -11.99 -22.09 -3.71
CA SER A 73 -10.66 -22.68 -3.52
C SER A 73 -10.13 -22.58 -2.08
N GLY A 74 -10.78 -21.78 -1.22
CA GLY A 74 -10.29 -21.43 0.11
C GLY A 74 -9.38 -20.20 0.15
N GLU A 75 -9.11 -19.55 -1.00
CA GLU A 75 -8.39 -18.27 -1.06
C GLU A 75 -9.20 -17.17 -0.34
N LYS A 76 -8.52 -16.33 0.42
CA LYS A 76 -9.13 -15.24 1.19
C LYS A 76 -8.41 -13.93 0.92
N GLY A 77 -9.12 -12.81 1.10
CA GLY A 77 -8.52 -11.49 1.05
C GLY A 77 -9.56 -10.38 0.95
N CYS A 78 -9.16 -9.27 0.34
CA CYS A 78 -10.01 -8.11 0.09
C CYS A 78 -10.31 -7.97 -1.38
N ALA A 79 -11.55 -7.64 -1.73
CA ALA A 79 -11.95 -7.40 -3.11
C ALA A 79 -12.91 -6.23 -3.23
N ARG A 80 -12.96 -5.64 -4.42
CA ARG A 80 -14.00 -4.66 -4.75
C ARG A 80 -15.37 -5.34 -4.79
N LEU A 81 -16.41 -4.56 -4.54
CA LEU A 81 -17.77 -5.08 -4.42
C LEU A 81 -18.28 -5.79 -5.68
N GLU A 82 -17.81 -5.41 -6.87
CA GLU A 82 -18.21 -6.07 -8.13
C GLU A 82 -17.82 -7.56 -8.20
N PHE A 83 -16.85 -8.01 -7.40
CA PHE A 83 -16.45 -9.42 -7.36
C PHE A 83 -17.38 -10.27 -6.50
N CYS A 84 -18.12 -9.66 -5.57
CA CYS A 84 -18.98 -10.38 -4.64
C CYS A 84 -20.20 -11.03 -5.30
N SER A 85 -20.58 -10.58 -6.49
CA SER A 85 -21.66 -11.18 -7.28
C SER A 85 -21.18 -12.34 -8.17
N ARG A 86 -19.88 -12.65 -8.19
CA ARG A 86 -19.32 -13.70 -9.03
C ARG A 86 -19.53 -15.07 -8.41
N LEU A 87 -19.82 -16.07 -9.23
CA LEU A 87 -19.90 -17.46 -8.78
C LEU A 87 -18.58 -17.91 -8.14
N GLY A 88 -18.69 -18.63 -7.03
CA GLY A 88 -17.53 -19.12 -6.27
C GLY A 88 -16.87 -18.07 -5.37
N TRP A 89 -17.48 -16.89 -5.19
CA TRP A 89 -17.07 -15.89 -4.22
C TRP A 89 -18.10 -15.79 -3.09
N THR A 90 -17.63 -15.79 -1.86
CA THR A 90 -18.43 -15.47 -0.68
C THR A 90 -17.86 -14.20 -0.07
N CYS A 91 -18.68 -13.15 0.06
CA CYS A 91 -18.25 -11.88 0.62
C CYS A 91 -18.93 -11.55 1.94
N CYS A 92 -18.25 -10.76 2.76
CA CYS A 92 -18.78 -10.15 3.98
C CYS A 92 -18.15 -8.75 4.19
N TYR A 93 -18.80 -7.91 5.00
CA TYR A 93 -18.60 -6.45 4.97
C TYR A 93 -18.14 -5.85 6.31
N GLN A 94 -17.70 -6.68 7.23
CA GLN A 94 -17.22 -6.27 8.55
C GLN A 94 -15.75 -6.68 8.72
N ASP A 95 -15.05 -6.00 9.63
CA ASP A 95 -13.67 -6.37 9.94
C ASP A 95 -13.56 -7.83 10.41
N ARG A 96 -12.61 -8.55 9.83
CA ARG A 96 -12.25 -9.95 10.13
C ARG A 96 -13.40 -10.94 9.94
N CYS A 97 -14.41 -10.60 9.15
CA CYS A 97 -15.61 -11.43 8.98
C CYS A 97 -15.36 -12.72 8.19
N ASN A 98 -14.21 -12.86 7.53
CA ASN A 98 -13.83 -14.03 6.74
C ASN A 98 -12.87 -14.99 7.48
N ALA A 99 -12.98 -15.06 8.82
CA ALA A 99 -12.27 -16.02 9.66
C ALA A 99 -12.62 -17.47 9.29
#